data_AF-A0A6V8LAD7-F1
#
_entry.id   AF-A0A6V8LAD7-F1
#
_cell.length_a   1.000
_cell.length_b   1.000
_cell.length_c   1.000
_cell.angle_alpha   90.00
_cell.angle_beta   90.00
_cell.angle_gamma   90.00
#
_symmetry.space_group_name_H-M   'P 1'
#
loop_
_entity.id
_entity.type
_entity.pdbx_description
1 polymer ?
#
loop_
_entity_poly.entity_id
_entity_poly.type
_entity_poly.pdbx_seq_one_letter_code
_entity_poly.pdbx_strand_id
1 'polypeptide(L)' 'MTVTNGTTARTSWTVAWTFANGQTITQIWNATDTASGASHTVRNLSYNGNLGAGQSTTFGFLGSWNGTNSVPTLTCS' A
#
# COMPACT_ATOMS: atom_id res chain seq x y z
N MET A 1 -3.09 -5.43 -4.34
CA MET A 1 -1.68 -4.97 -4.25
C MET A 1 -0.85 -6.11 -3.71
N THR A 2 0.30 -6.40 -4.30
CA THR A 2 1.23 -7.44 -3.82
C THR A 2 2.51 -6.80 -3.33
N VAL A 3 2.91 -7.11 -2.10
CA VAL A 3 4.18 -6.67 -1.51
C VAL A 3 5.09 -7.87 -1.48
N THR A 4 6.27 -7.75 -2.08
CA THR A 4 7.27 -8.81 -2.13
C THR A 4 8.57 -8.30 -1.53
N ASN A 5 9.13 -9.04 -0.59
CA ASN A 5 10.46 -8.74 -0.07
C ASN A 5 11.53 -9.10 -1.10
N GLY A 6 12.58 -8.28 -1.14
CA GLY A 6 13.78 -8.58 -1.91
C GLY A 6 14.59 -9.73 -1.28
N THR A 7 15.90 -9.58 -1.24
CA THR A 7 16.82 -10.62 -0.76
C THR A 7 16.93 -10.70 0.77
N THR A 8 16.28 -9.79 1.51
CA THR A 8 16.38 -9.70 2.96
C THR A 8 15.00 -9.84 3.59
N ALA A 9 14.91 -10.65 4.66
CA ALA A 9 13.70 -10.76 5.45
C ALA A 9 13.38 -9.43 6.16
N ARG A 10 12.10 -9.10 6.26
CA ARG A 10 11.60 -7.92 6.98
C ARG A 10 10.41 -8.32 7.86
N THR A 11 10.32 -7.70 9.02
CA THR A 11 9.22 -7.90 9.97
C THR A 11 8.06 -6.92 9.75
N SER A 12 8.27 -5.93 8.88
CA SER A 12 7.28 -4.94 8.48
C SER A 12 7.47 -4.53 7.03
N TRP A 13 6.41 -3.96 6.47
CA TRP A 13 6.44 -3.31 5.16
C TRP A 13 5.56 -2.06 5.17
N THR A 14 5.98 -1.07 4.39
CA THR A 14 5.22 0.16 4.13
C THR A 14 5.21 0.41 2.63
N VAL A 15 4.03 0.74 2.10
CA VAL A 15 3.85 1.17 0.70
C VAL A 15 3.31 2.59 0.72
N ALA A 16 3.96 3.50 0.02
CA ALA A 16 3.53 4.89 -0.05
C ALA A 16 3.36 5.34 -1.51
N TRP A 17 2.42 6.25 -1.73
CA TRP A 17 2.16 6.85 -3.04
C TRP A 17 1.36 8.14 -2.92
N THR A 18 1.29 8.88 -4.04
CA THR A 18 0.42 10.06 -4.17
C THR A 18 -0.52 9.88 -5.35
N PHE A 19 -1.81 10.04 -5.11
CA PHE A 19 -2.83 10.04 -6.16
C PHE A 19 -2.81 11.36 -6.95
N ALA A 20 -2.87 11.29 -8.28
CA ALA A 20 -2.71 12.45 -9.15
C ALA A 20 -4.04 13.14 -9.53
N ASN A 21 -5.17 12.46 -9.36
CA ASN A 21 -6.46 12.85 -9.93
C ASN A 21 -7.61 12.80 -8.90
N GLY A 22 -7.35 13.25 -7.67
CA GLY A 22 -8.37 13.33 -6.63
C GLY A 22 -8.90 11.97 -6.18
N GLN A 23 -8.17 10.89 -6.48
CA GLN A 23 -8.52 9.58 -5.95
C GLN A 23 -8.30 9.54 -4.44
N THR A 24 -9.13 8.78 -3.75
CA THR A 24 -9.01 8.56 -2.31
C THR A 24 -9.39 7.13 -1.96
N ILE A 25 -8.80 6.59 -0.89
CA ILE A 25 -9.15 5.27 -0.35
C ILE A 25 -10.41 5.41 0.50
N THR A 26 -11.42 4.57 0.24
CA THR A 26 -12.68 4.52 1.00
C THR A 26 -12.75 3.34 1.95
N GLN A 27 -12.06 2.24 1.65
CA GLN A 27 -11.97 1.07 2.50
C GLN A 27 -10.65 0.37 2.24
N ILE A 28 -10.02 -0.20 3.28
CA ILE A 28 -8.80 -0.99 3.14
C ILE A 28 -8.90 -2.27 3.97
N TRP A 29 -8.27 -3.34 3.52
CA TRP A 29 -8.15 -4.60 4.25
C TRP A 29 -6.74 -5.18 4.14
N ASN A 30 -6.38 -6.01 5.12
CA ASN A 30 -5.04 -6.56 5.29
C ASN A 30 -3.93 -5.49 5.40
N ALA A 31 -4.30 -4.25 5.74
CA ALA A 31 -3.37 -3.13 5.93
C ALA A 31 -4.07 -1.98 6.66
N THR A 32 -3.30 -1.01 7.14
CA THR A 32 -3.78 0.29 7.62
C THR A 32 -3.31 1.40 6.69
N ASP A 33 -4.15 2.39 6.41
CA ASP A 33 -3.79 3.57 5.63
C ASP A 33 -3.76 4.82 6.52
N THR A 34 -2.77 5.67 6.29
CA THR A 34 -2.74 7.04 6.80
C THR A 34 -2.58 7.98 5.62
N ALA A 35 -3.51 8.92 5.48
CA ALA A 35 -3.55 9.84 4.36
C ALA A 35 -3.35 11.30 4.79
N SER A 36 -2.66 12.08 3.95
CA SER A 36 -2.57 13.54 4.05
C SER A 36 -2.78 14.14 2.66
N GLY A 37 -3.96 14.72 2.44
CA GLY A 37 -4.37 15.11 1.08
C GLY A 37 -4.40 13.89 0.15
N ALA A 38 -3.66 13.97 -0.95
CA ALA A 38 -3.55 12.89 -1.93
C ALA A 38 -2.44 11.87 -1.64
N SER A 39 -1.64 12.08 -0.58
CA SER A 39 -0.55 11.20 -0.21
C SER A 39 -1.03 10.13 0.77
N HIS A 40 -0.85 8.87 0.39
CA HIS A 40 -1.23 7.69 1.16
C HIS A 40 0.01 6.94 1.63
N THR A 41 -0.03 6.44 2.86
CA THR A 41 0.98 5.56 3.44
C THR A 41 0.29 4.36 4.05
N VAL A 42 0.45 3.21 3.41
CA VAL A 42 -0.15 1.94 3.79
C VAL A 42 0.86 1.04 4.48
N ARG A 43 0.49 0.49 5.63
CA ARG A 43 1.35 -0.34 6.48
C ARG A 43 0.73 -1.70 6.75
N ASN A 44 1.59 -2.68 7.01
CA ASN A 44 1.18 -4.00 7.42
C ASN A 44 0.41 -4.01 8.75
N LEU A 45 -0.42 -5.03 8.94
CA LEU A 45 -0.97 -5.42 10.23
C LEU A 45 0.01 -6.37 10.95
N SER A 46 -0.24 -6.62 12.23
CA SER A 46 0.63 -7.46 13.06
C SER A 46 0.86 -8.87 12.49
N TYR A 47 -0.14 -9.44 11.81
CA TYR A 47 -0.09 -10.82 11.31
C TYR A 47 0.53 -10.98 9.91
N ASN A 48 0.74 -9.88 9.16
CA ASN A 48 1.19 -9.96 7.76
C ASN A 48 2.42 -9.09 7.43
N GLY A 49 3.12 -8.61 8.46
CA GLY A 49 4.38 -7.87 8.30
C GLY A 49 5.60 -8.76 8.09
N ASN A 50 5.62 -9.95 8.69
CA ASN A 50 6.78 -10.82 8.68
C ASN A 50 6.87 -11.59 7.36
N LEU A 51 7.81 -11.18 6.51
CA LEU A 51 8.08 -11.78 5.21
C LEU A 51 9.55 -12.17 5.13
N GLY A 52 9.83 -13.43 4.83
CA GLY A 52 11.16 -13.90 4.46
C GLY A 52 11.66 -13.26 3.17
N ALA A 53 12.94 -13.50 2.82
CA ALA A 53 13.48 -13.11 1.53
C ALA A 53 12.67 -13.75 0.38
N GLY A 54 12.29 -12.95 -0.61
CA GLY A 54 11.47 -13.38 -1.75
C GLY A 54 10.01 -13.71 -1.43
N GLN A 55 9.58 -13.64 -0.17
CA GLN A 55 8.19 -13.89 0.20
C GLN A 55 7.29 -12.69 -0.07
N SER A 56 6.01 -12.97 -0.27
CA SER A 56 5.00 -11.96 -0.60
C SER A 56 3.78 -12.03 0.30
N THR A 57 3.10 -10.89 0.43
CA THR A 57 1.74 -10.78 0.97
C THR A 57 0.90 -9.87 0.08
N THR A 58 -0.39 -9.85 0.32
CA THR A 58 -1.34 -9.04 -0.44
C THR A 58 -2.24 -8.23 0.46
N PHE A 59 -2.47 -6.98 0.08
CA PHE A 59 -3.52 -6.14 0.62
C PHE A 59 -4.38 -5.58 -0.51
N GLY A 60 -5.54 -5.06 -0.14
CA GLY A 60 -6.44 -4.43 -1.10
C GLY A 60 -7.18 -3.25 -0.48
N PHE A 61 -7.71 -2.41 -1.35
CA PHE A 61 -8.50 -1.26 -0.97
C PHE A 61 -9.59 -1.00 -2.01
N LEU A 62 -10.68 -0.38 -1.59
CA LEU A 62 -11.62 0.31 -2.46
C LEU A 62 -11.26 1.79 -2.45
N GLY A 63 -11.39 2.43 -3.60
CA GLY A 63 -11.19 3.87 -3.72
C GLY A 63 -12.29 4.51 -4.55
N SER A 64 -12.47 5.81 -4.36
CA SER A 64 -13.31 6.65 -5.21
C SER A 64 -12.45 7.60 -6.01
N TRP A 65 -12.94 7.99 -7.18
CA TRP A 65 -12.33 9.00 -8.05
C TRP A 65 -13.43 9.68 -8.86
N ASN A 66 -13.11 10.82 -9.44
CA ASN A 66 -13.99 11.51 -10.39
C ASN A 66 -13.16 11.91 -11.63
N GLY A 67 -13.57 11.44 -12.80
CA GLY A 67 -12.85 11.66 -14.05
C GLY A 67 -11.65 10.72 -14.21
N THR A 68 -10.45 11.29 -14.38
CA THR A 68 -9.23 10.53 -14.66
C THR A 68 -8.79 9.69 -13.46
N ASN A 69 -8.30 8.48 -13.72
CA ASN A 69 -7.75 7.59 -12.69
C ASN A 69 -6.34 7.12 -13.08
N SER A 70 -5.35 8.00 -12.98
CA SER A 70 -3.96 7.64 -13.30
C SER A 70 -3.37 6.73 -12.23
N VAL A 71 -2.63 5.71 -12.67
CA VAL A 71 -1.92 4.79 -11.77
C VAL A 71 -0.78 5.54 -11.08
N PRO A 72 -0.70 5.56 -9.75
CA PRO A 72 0.35 6.25 -9.04
C PRO A 72 1.67 5.44 -9.09
N THR A 73 2.80 6.14 -8.94
CA THR A 73 4.08 5.47 -8.68
C THR A 73 4.16 5.08 -7.20
N LEU A 74 4.56 3.84 -6.94
CA LEU A 74 4.65 3.30 -5.58
C LEU A 74 6.09 3.32 -5.08
N THR A 75 6.27 3.59 -3.80
CA THR A 75 7.51 3.32 -3.07
C THR A 75 7.26 2.29 -1.99
N CYS A 76 8.22 1.39 -1.78
CA CYS A 76 8.16 0.34 -0.77
C CYS A 76 9.36 0.47 0.17
N SER A 77 9.11 0.34 1.48
CA SER A 77 10.14 0.32 2.52
C SER A 77 9.78 -0.62 3.65
#